data_AF-A0AAP8Z5C6-F1
#
_entry.id   AF-A0AAP8Z5C6-F1
#
_cell.length_a   1.000
_cell.length_b   1.000
_cell.length_c   1.000
_cell.angle_alpha   90.00
_cell.angle_beta   90.00
_cell.angle_gamma   90.00
#
_symmetry.space_group_name_H-M   'P 1'
#
loop_
_entity.id
_entity.type
_entity.pdbx_description
1 polymer ?
#
loop_
_entity_poly.entity_id
_entity_poly.type
_entity_poly.pdbx_seq_one_letter_code
_entity_poly.pdbx_strand_id
1 'polypeptide(L)' 'MLRLLFWIVLIFAAVWLWRKFKAPSASAQSPREQDAAPMVRCAHCGVHLPRDRALNLQQQWYCSQAHLEQGPGTSDR' A
#
# COMPACT_ATOMS: atom_id res chain seq x y z
N MET A 1 24.46 33.83 26.73
CA MET A 1 23.18 33.14 26.47
C MET A 1 22.79 33.07 24.98
N LEU A 2 23.04 34.11 24.16
CA LEU A 2 22.70 34.11 22.72
C LEU A 2 23.49 33.11 21.84
N ARG A 3 24.71 32.75 22.27
CA ARG A 3 25.59 31.80 21.54
C ARG A 3 24.95 30.42 21.37
N LEU A 4 24.18 29.97 22.37
CA LEU A 4 23.47 28.69 22.32
C LEU A 4 22.26 28.74 21.38
N LEU A 5 21.49 29.83 21.46
CA LEU A 5 20.31 30.03 20.59
C LEU A 5 20.71 30.07 19.11
N PHE A 6 21.84 30.74 18.80
CA PHE A 6 22.35 30.80 17.44
C PHE A 6 22.71 29.41 16.91
N TRP A 7 23.39 28.58 17.72
CA TRP A 7 23.73 27.21 17.35
C TRP A 7 22.50 26.30 17.18
N ILE A 8 21.48 26.44 18.03
CA ILE A 8 20.23 25.68 17.92
C ILE A 8 19.53 26.00 16.60
N VAL A 9 19.42 27.28 16.24
CA VAL A 9 18.80 27.71 14.97
C VAL A 9 19.62 27.21 13.78
N LEU A 10 20.95 27.27 13.86
CA LEU A 10 21.82 26.80 12.78
C LEU A 10 21.70 25.29 12.54
N ILE A 11 21.70 24.49 13.61
CA ILE A 11 21.51 23.03 13.53
C ILE A 11 20.12 22.70 12.97
N PHE A 12 19.09 23.39 13.45
CA PHE A 12 17.71 23.16 12.99
C PHE A 12 17.56 23.46 11.49
N ALA A 13 18.13 24.58 11.04
CA ALA A 13 18.14 24.96 9.62
C ALA A 13 18.91 23.95 8.76
N ALA A 14 20.09 23.50 9.22
CA ALA A 14 20.89 22.50 8.52
C ALA A 14 20.16 21.16 8.38
N VAL A 15 19.56 20.67 9.47
CA VAL A 15 18.76 19.42 9.47
C VAL A 15 17.52 19.55 8.59
N TRP A 16 16.83 20.68 8.64
CA TRP A 16 15.65 20.92 7.81
C TRP A 16 16.00 20.96 6.32
N LEU A 17 17.08 21.64 5.97
CA LEU A 17 17.58 21.71 4.60
C LEU A 17 18.02 20.33 4.11
N TRP A 18 18.78 19.57 4.90
CA TRP A 18 19.13 18.19 4.58
C TRP A 18 17.90 17.27 4.43
N ARG A 19 16.89 17.37 5.30
CA ARG A 19 15.63 16.63 5.13
C ARG A 19 14.93 16.99 3.82
N LYS A 20 14.96 18.27 3.43
CA LYS A 20 14.28 18.74 2.21
C LYS A 20 15.01 18.34 0.94
N PHE A 21 16.35 18.35 0.93
CA PHE A 21 17.15 17.94 -0.24
C PHE A 21 17.33 16.43 -0.35
N LYS A 22 17.33 15.71 0.78
CA LYS A 22 17.52 14.25 0.83
C LYS A 22 16.20 13.46 0.89
N ALA A 23 15.07 14.13 0.68
CA ALA A 23 13.77 13.49 0.44
C ALA A 23 13.46 13.45 -1.07
N PRO A 24 14.02 12.51 -1.84
CA PRO A 24 13.48 12.20 -3.16
C PRO A 24 12.14 11.51 -2.94
N SER A 25 11.03 12.25 -2.99
CA SER A 25 9.65 11.79 -3.22
C SER A 25 9.20 10.45 -2.61
N ALA A 26 9.80 10.00 -1.51
CA ALA A 26 9.30 8.91 -0.70
C ALA A 26 8.41 9.59 0.33
N SER A 27 7.18 9.82 -0.11
CA SER A 27 5.98 9.65 0.70
C SER A 27 6.31 9.09 2.08
N ALA A 28 6.03 9.91 3.08
CA ALA A 28 5.93 9.47 4.45
C ALA A 28 4.81 8.43 4.57
N GLN A 29 5.08 7.17 4.24
CA GLN A 29 4.26 6.05 4.64
C GLN A 29 5.18 4.88 5.03
N SER A 30 5.02 4.50 6.29
CA SER A 30 5.63 3.39 7.01
C SER A 30 6.15 2.23 6.13
N PRO A 31 7.40 1.73 6.34
CA PRO A 31 7.92 0.53 5.69
C PRO A 31 7.22 -0.80 6.03
N ARG A 32 5.93 -0.83 6.40
CA ARG A 32 5.30 -2.05 6.95
C ARG A 32 3.94 -2.47 6.43
N GLU A 33 3.30 -1.75 5.50
CA GLU A 33 1.93 -2.13 5.12
C GLU A 33 1.56 -2.04 3.63
N GLN A 34 2.47 -1.54 2.78
CA GLN A 34 2.14 -1.26 1.37
C GLN A 34 2.40 -2.43 0.41
N ASP A 35 3.05 -3.49 0.91
CA ASP A 35 3.21 -4.73 0.15
C ASP A 35 2.04 -5.71 0.36
N ALA A 36 1.04 -5.33 1.18
CA ALA A 36 -0.20 -6.07 1.25
C ALA A 36 -1.02 -5.76 -0.01
N ALA A 37 -0.80 -6.53 -1.08
CA ALA A 37 -1.65 -6.50 -2.26
C ALA A 37 -3.12 -6.56 -1.79
N PRO A 38 -4.00 -5.66 -2.29
CA PRO A 38 -5.36 -5.55 -1.78
C PRO A 38 -6.04 -6.91 -1.84
N MET A 39 -6.58 -7.38 -0.71
CA MET A 39 -7.24 -8.69 -0.68
C MET A 39 -8.61 -8.58 -1.35
N VAL A 40 -8.90 -9.52 -2.25
CA VAL A 40 -10.17 -9.59 -2.97
C VAL A 40 -10.84 -10.93 -2.68
N ARG A 41 -12.18 -10.93 -2.69
CA ARG A 41 -12.99 -12.13 -2.47
C ARG A 41 -13.30 -12.80 -3.82
N CYS A 42 -13.07 -14.10 -3.90
CA CYS A 42 -13.47 -14.95 -5.02
C CYS A 42 -15.00 -14.97 -5.16
N ALA A 43 -15.53 -14.58 -6.32
CA ALA A 43 -16.98 -14.57 -6.59
C ALA A 43 -17.60 -15.98 -6.68
N HIS A 44 -16.79 -17.01 -6.93
CA HIS A 44 -17.26 -18.40 -6.99
C HIS A 44 -17.24 -19.10 -5.64
N CYS A 45 -16.14 -18.94 -4.91
CA CYS A 45 -15.76 -19.77 -3.78
C CYS A 45 -15.70 -19.00 -2.45
N GLY A 46 -15.78 -17.67 -2.49
CA GLY A 46 -15.74 -16.83 -1.30
C GLY A 46 -14.38 -16.71 -0.60
N VAL A 47 -13.33 -17.35 -1.12
CA VAL A 47 -11.97 -17.27 -0.54
C VAL A 47 -11.38 -15.86 -0.71
N HIS A 48 -10.65 -15.40 0.30
CA HIS A 48 -9.88 -14.16 0.24
C HIS A 48 -8.47 -14.46 -0.30
N LEU A 49 -8.06 -13.75 -1.33
CA LEU A 49 -6.72 -13.88 -1.93
C LEU A 49 -6.17 -12.47 -2.25
N PRO A 50 -4.85 -12.24 -2.18
CA PRO A 50 -4.24 -11.02 -2.68
C PRO A 50 -4.57 -10.80 -4.17
N ARG A 51 -4.92 -9.55 -4.53
CA ARG A 51 -5.25 -9.13 -5.89
C ARG A 51 -4.17 -9.48 -6.92
N ASP A 52 -2.91 -9.49 -6.51
CA ASP A 52 -1.78 -9.84 -7.37
C ASP A 52 -1.90 -11.26 -7.97
N ARG A 53 -2.57 -12.17 -7.25
CA ARG A 53 -2.82 -13.57 -7.69
C ARG A 53 -4.25 -13.82 -8.14
N ALA A 54 -5.11 -12.81 -8.14
CA ALA A 54 -6.52 -12.96 -8.49
C ALA A 54 -6.77 -12.59 -9.96
N LEU A 55 -7.57 -13.39 -10.65
CA LEU A 55 -8.00 -13.10 -12.02
C LEU A 55 -9.20 -12.15 -11.99
N ASN A 56 -9.12 -11.06 -12.75
CA ASN A 56 -10.23 -10.11 -12.91
C ASN A 56 -11.05 -10.47 -14.15
N LEU A 57 -12.36 -10.64 -13.99
CA LEU A 57 -13.31 -10.73 -15.10
C LEU A 57 -14.57 -9.94 -14.78
N GLN A 58 -14.89 -8.94 -15.61
CA GLN A 58 -16.12 -8.14 -15.50
C GLN A 58 -16.39 -7.59 -14.09
N GLN A 59 -15.36 -7.01 -13.45
CA GLN A 59 -15.39 -6.48 -12.08
C GLN A 59 -15.51 -7.52 -10.95
N GLN A 60 -15.50 -8.81 -11.28
CA GLN A 60 -15.43 -9.91 -10.31
C GLN A 60 -14.02 -10.48 -10.24
N TRP A 61 -13.67 -11.00 -9.06
CA TRP A 61 -12.37 -11.61 -8.79
C TRP A 61 -12.50 -13.12 -8.62
N TYR A 62 -11.53 -13.86 -9.15
CA TYR A 62 -11.49 -15.32 -9.11
C TYR A 62 -10.10 -15.81 -8.67
N CYS A 63 -10.06 -16.88 -7.87
CA CYS A 63 -8.78 -17.42 -7.38
C CYS A 63 -8.05 -18.31 -8.39
N SER A 64 -8.74 -18.75 -9.46
CA SER A 64 -8.19 -19.64 -10.48
C SER A 64 -8.98 -19.49 -11.79
N GLN A 65 -8.39 -19.91 -12.90
CA GLN A 65 -9.05 -19.89 -14.21
C GLN A 65 -10.30 -20.80 -14.22
N ALA A 66 -10.25 -21.95 -13.56
CA ALA A 66 -11.41 -22.83 -13.42
C ALA A 66 -12.63 -22.12 -12.80
N HIS A 67 -12.44 -21.30 -11.77
CA HIS A 67 -13.52 -20.52 -11.17
C HIS A 67 -13.98 -19.36 -12.05
N LEU A 68 -13.07 -18.77 -12.84
CA LEU A 68 -13.41 -17.74 -13.81
C LEU A 68 -14.33 -18.31 -14.90
N GLU A 69 -14.05 -19.53 -15.38
CA GLU A 69 -14.86 -20.24 -16.39
C GLU A 69 -16.20 -20.73 -15.82
N GLN A 70 -16.26 -21.09 -14.54
CA GLN A 70 -17.49 -21.47 -13.84
C GLN A 70 -18.40 -20.26 -13.54
N GLY A 71 -17.84 -19.05 -13.52
CA GLY A 71 -18.57 -17.82 -13.23
C GLY A 71 -18.84 -17.60 -11.73
N PRO A 72 -19.63 -16.58 -11.36
CA PRO A 72 -19.97 -16.31 -9.97
C PRO A 72 -20.85 -17.44 -9.40
N GLY A 73 -20.44 -17.99 -8.27
CA GLY A 73 -21.16 -19.04 -7.57
C GLY A 73 -22.34 -18.43 -6.82
N THR A 74 -23.46 -19.13 -6.74
CA THR A 74 -24.70 -18.68 -6.07
C THR A 74 -24.59 -18.61 -4.53
N SER A 75 -23.37 -18.54 -3.99
CA SER A 75 -23.11 -18.56 -2.54
C SER A 75 -23.20 -17.14 -1.94
N ASP A 76 -24.40 -16.58 -2.02
CA ASP A 76 -24.84 -15.47 -1.20
C ASP A 76 -26.21 -15.85 -0.60
N ARG A 77 -26.17 -16.67 0.46
CA ARG A 77 -27.26 -16.81 1.43
C ARG A 77 -26.72 -17.25 2.78
#